data_AF-A0A4Z2EMH2-F1
#
_entry.id   AF-A0A4Z2EMH2-F1
#
_cell.length_a   1.000
_cell.length_b   1.000
_cell.length_c   1.000
_cell.angle_alpha   90.00
_cell.angle_beta   90.00
_cell.angle_gamma   90.00
#
_symmetry.space_group_name_H-M   'P 1'
#
loop_
_entity.id
_entity.type
_entity.pdbx_description
1 polymer ?
#
loop_
_entity_poly.entity_id
_entity_poly.type
_entity_poly.pdbx_seq_one_letter_code
_entity_poly.pdbx_strand_id
1 'polypeptide(L)'
;MTTKKHPRLRLQCSKYLSSKRVPPRPQVVSLADYDHVQEVTKEGSKKTPSPGYPLVCVTPCDPHYPKYPVMKERCEEAGINQSQVHFSWEVAAPTDTSGARSPFETVTDTTPYTGVNHVVLDSIYFSRRFHVRCVAQARDKSGHLGTPLRSNVATVGTEGAICHTPVTTGTARGFQAQSFIATLKYLDVKHKEHPNRIHISVQIPHQDGMLPLVSTMPLHNLHFLLSESIYRQQHVCSNLVALRDLKGLSGQDISLGPGFDRPYQFHPDVREHKSLQLYKHLNLKSCIWTFDAYYDMTELIDVCGGSVTADFQVRDSAQSFLTVQVPLYVSYIYVTAPRGWASLEHHTEMEFSFFYDTVLWRTGIQTDSVLSARLQIIRIYIREDGRLVIEFKTHAKFRDCDVVSSLVAL
;
A
#
# COMPACT_ATOMS: atom_id res chain seq x y z
N MET A 1 -42.66 34.16 -24.64
CA MET A 1 -41.95 32.97 -24.09
C MET A 1 -40.92 32.52 -25.10
N THR A 2 -39.68 32.99 -25.01
CA THR A 2 -38.58 32.58 -25.88
C THR A 2 -37.39 32.24 -25.00
N THR A 3 -37.11 30.95 -24.91
CA THR A 3 -36.05 30.34 -24.11
C THR A 3 -34.68 30.66 -24.72
N LYS A 4 -33.95 31.60 -24.11
CA LYS A 4 -32.53 31.83 -24.41
C LYS A 4 -31.72 30.62 -23.94
N LYS A 5 -31.26 29.79 -24.87
CA LYS A 5 -30.26 28.73 -24.63
C LYS A 5 -28.94 29.37 -24.21
N HIS A 6 -28.46 29.05 -23.01
CA HIS A 6 -27.10 29.35 -22.55
C HIS A 6 -26.05 28.62 -23.41
N PRO A 7 -24.95 29.27 -23.82
CA PRO A 7 -23.90 28.64 -24.61
C PRO A 7 -23.06 27.69 -23.73
N ARG A 8 -22.95 26.42 -24.14
CA ARG A 8 -22.02 25.43 -23.54
C ARG A 8 -20.57 25.89 -23.77
N LEU A 9 -19.77 25.93 -22.70
CA LEU A 9 -18.34 26.27 -22.74
C LEU A 9 -17.58 25.30 -23.66
N ARG A 10 -17.22 25.76 -24.86
CA ARG A 10 -16.01 25.31 -25.56
C ARG A 10 -14.82 25.92 -24.83
N LEU A 11 -13.74 25.16 -24.65
CA LEU A 11 -12.42 25.68 -24.25
C LEU A 11 -12.23 27.09 -24.81
N GLN A 12 -12.05 28.07 -23.93
CA GLN A 12 -11.69 29.44 -24.33
C GLN A 12 -10.24 29.55 -24.84
N CYS A 13 -9.63 28.46 -25.32
CA CYS A 13 -8.66 28.52 -26.41
C CYS A 13 -9.31 28.86 -27.77
N SER A 14 -10.65 28.89 -27.87
CA SER A 14 -11.37 29.11 -29.13
C SER A 14 -11.60 30.57 -29.53
N LYS A 15 -11.34 31.56 -28.66
CA LYS A 15 -11.63 32.96 -28.99
C LYS A 15 -10.57 33.68 -29.85
N TYR A 16 -9.46 33.00 -30.18
CA TYR A 16 -8.42 33.51 -31.09
C TYR A 16 -8.02 32.51 -32.19
N LEU A 17 -8.93 31.64 -32.64
CA LEU A 17 -8.74 30.85 -33.87
C LEU A 17 -9.27 31.61 -35.09
N SER A 18 -8.57 32.67 -35.49
CA SER A 18 -8.48 33.04 -36.90
C SER A 18 -7.49 32.15 -37.68
N SER A 19 -6.96 31.07 -37.06
CA SER A 19 -6.26 30.01 -37.77
C SER A 19 -6.68 28.63 -37.27
N LYS A 20 -7.14 27.76 -38.18
CA LYS A 20 -7.36 26.31 -38.00
C LYS A 20 -6.14 25.60 -37.37
N ARG A 21 -5.98 25.60 -36.04
CA ARG A 21 -4.96 24.77 -35.37
C ARG A 21 -5.57 24.00 -34.20
N VAL A 22 -5.57 22.67 -34.33
CA VAL A 22 -5.93 21.71 -33.28
C VAL A 22 -5.08 22.01 -32.04
N PRO A 23 -5.66 22.10 -30.83
CA PRO A 23 -4.89 22.34 -29.61
C PRO A 23 -3.82 21.25 -29.43
N PRO A 24 -2.60 21.61 -28.99
CA PRO A 24 -1.54 20.65 -28.77
C PRO A 24 -1.96 19.61 -27.73
N ARG A 25 -1.65 18.34 -28.03
CA ARG A 25 -2.05 17.21 -27.19
C ARG A 25 -1.05 17.02 -26.05
N PRO A 26 -1.50 16.58 -24.87
CA PRO A 26 -0.59 16.14 -23.82
C PRO A 26 0.17 14.87 -24.25
N GLN A 27 1.29 14.60 -23.58
CA GLN A 27 2.14 13.44 -23.82
C GLN A 27 2.22 12.59 -22.56
N VAL A 28 2.16 11.26 -22.72
CA VAL A 28 2.35 10.31 -21.62
C VAL A 28 3.74 9.72 -21.75
N VAL A 29 4.54 9.84 -20.69
CA VAL A 29 5.88 9.27 -20.60
C VAL A 29 6.08 8.59 -19.25
N SER A 30 7.12 7.75 -19.13
CA SER A 30 7.58 7.28 -17.83
C SER A 30 8.02 8.47 -16.99
N LEU A 31 7.70 8.46 -15.70
CA LEU A 31 8.15 9.51 -14.78
C LEU A 31 9.69 9.58 -14.71
N ALA A 32 10.40 8.48 -14.99
CA ALA A 32 11.86 8.46 -15.06
C ALA A 32 12.41 9.29 -16.24
N ASP A 33 11.57 9.58 -17.23
CA ASP A 33 11.91 10.29 -18.46
C ASP A 33 11.28 11.69 -18.52
N TYR A 34 10.81 12.20 -17.38
CA TYR A 34 10.09 13.47 -17.31
C TYR A 34 10.93 14.66 -17.80
N ASP A 35 12.24 14.65 -17.59
CA ASP A 35 13.16 15.69 -18.11
C ASP A 35 13.51 15.49 -19.60
N HIS A 36 13.24 14.32 -20.16
CA HIS A 36 13.67 13.89 -21.50
C HIS A 36 12.49 13.66 -22.45
N VAL A 37 11.35 14.32 -22.19
CA VAL A 37 10.09 14.15 -22.93
C VAL A 37 10.28 14.31 -24.43
N GLN A 38 11.05 15.30 -24.86
CA GLN A 38 11.31 15.55 -26.29
C GLN A 38 12.05 14.40 -26.97
N GLU A 39 12.94 13.71 -26.26
CA GLU A 39 13.70 12.60 -26.83
C GLU A 39 12.86 11.34 -26.94
N VAL A 40 12.12 11.02 -25.89
CA VAL A 40 11.34 9.77 -25.82
C VAL A 40 10.07 9.80 -26.67
N THR A 41 9.54 11.01 -26.96
CA THR A 41 8.33 11.19 -27.78
C THR A 41 8.62 11.47 -29.27
N LYS A 42 9.90 11.55 -29.67
CA LYS A 42 10.28 11.69 -31.09
C LYS A 42 9.82 10.48 -31.90
N GLU A 43 9.41 10.73 -33.13
CA GLU A 43 9.06 9.69 -34.09
C GLU A 43 10.29 8.80 -34.35
N GLY A 44 10.12 7.48 -34.20
CA GLY A 44 11.21 6.50 -34.27
C GLY A 44 11.86 6.14 -32.92
N SER A 45 11.53 6.83 -31.83
CA SER A 45 11.91 6.39 -30.48
C SER A 45 11.31 5.02 -30.18
N LYS A 46 12.16 4.05 -29.79
CA LYS A 46 11.74 2.71 -29.37
C LYS A 46 11.52 2.60 -27.87
N LYS A 47 11.72 3.68 -27.11
CA LYS A 47 11.62 3.66 -25.65
C LYS A 47 10.16 3.59 -25.23
N THR A 48 9.81 2.54 -24.50
CA THR A 48 8.46 2.34 -23.97
C THR A 48 8.48 2.49 -22.45
N PRO A 49 7.40 2.98 -21.82
CA PRO A 49 7.35 3.09 -20.37
C PRO A 49 7.44 1.73 -19.68
N SER A 50 8.18 1.67 -18.58
CA SER A 50 8.30 0.46 -17.77
C SER A 50 6.97 0.14 -17.06
N PRO A 51 6.57 -1.15 -16.95
CA PRO A 51 5.41 -1.54 -16.15
C PRO A 51 5.59 -1.28 -14.64
N GLY A 52 6.83 -1.16 -14.16
CA GLY A 52 7.15 -0.98 -12.74
C GLY A 52 7.19 0.47 -12.26
N TYR A 53 7.17 1.44 -13.18
CA TYR A 53 7.38 2.85 -12.83
C TYR A 53 6.18 3.73 -13.19
N PRO A 54 5.84 4.75 -12.38
CA PRO A 54 4.71 5.63 -12.64
C PRO A 54 4.80 6.34 -14.00
N LEU A 55 3.65 6.71 -14.55
CA LEU A 55 3.51 7.52 -15.76
C LEU A 55 3.16 8.95 -15.41
N VAL A 56 3.64 9.91 -16.20
CA VAL A 56 3.32 11.34 -16.05
C VAL A 56 2.64 11.88 -17.30
N CYS A 57 1.61 12.71 -17.11
CA CYS A 57 0.88 13.39 -18.17
C CYS A 57 1.43 14.81 -18.39
N VAL A 58 2.29 14.98 -19.39
CA VAL A 58 2.94 16.25 -19.70
C VAL A 58 2.03 17.08 -20.59
N THR A 59 1.45 18.14 -20.03
CA THR A 59 0.55 19.04 -20.75
C THR A 59 1.31 20.10 -21.54
N PRO A 60 0.70 20.77 -22.54
CA PRO A 60 1.37 21.87 -23.24
C PRO A 60 1.79 23.06 -22.38
N CYS A 61 1.24 23.19 -21.16
CA CYS A 61 1.59 24.23 -20.19
C CYS A 61 2.63 23.75 -19.16
N ASP A 62 3.14 22.54 -19.31
CA ASP A 62 4.23 21.99 -18.50
C ASP A 62 5.59 22.46 -19.07
N PRO A 63 6.53 22.94 -18.24
CA PRO A 63 7.87 23.32 -18.68
C PRO A 63 8.63 22.23 -19.46
N HIS A 64 8.38 20.96 -19.15
CA HIS A 64 9.03 19.82 -19.81
C HIS A 64 8.41 19.48 -21.17
N TYR A 65 7.32 20.15 -21.57
CA TYR A 65 6.69 19.91 -22.86
C TYR A 65 7.60 20.37 -24.01
N PRO A 66 7.81 19.57 -25.08
CA PRO A 66 8.79 19.90 -26.13
C PRO A 66 8.58 21.23 -26.85
N LYS A 67 7.34 21.75 -26.85
CA LYS A 67 6.99 23.04 -27.46
C LYS A 67 6.56 24.07 -26.42
N TYR A 68 6.94 23.88 -25.15
CA TYR A 68 6.60 24.79 -24.06
C TYR A 68 6.99 26.26 -24.33
N PRO A 69 8.18 26.59 -24.89
CA PRO A 69 8.54 27.99 -25.16
C PRO A 69 7.54 28.74 -26.04
N VAL A 70 6.85 28.03 -26.96
CA VAL A 70 5.82 28.62 -27.83
C VAL A 70 4.45 28.67 -27.14
N MET A 71 4.22 27.78 -26.17
CA MET A 71 2.95 27.62 -25.48
C MET A 71 2.87 28.45 -24.19
N LYS A 72 4.00 28.82 -23.59
CA LYS A 72 4.10 29.53 -22.32
C LYS A 72 3.20 30.76 -22.28
N GLU A 73 3.37 31.67 -23.25
CA GLU A 73 2.58 32.91 -23.33
C GLU A 73 1.07 32.62 -23.39
N ARG A 74 0.66 31.61 -24.17
CA ARG A 74 -0.76 31.22 -24.28
C ARG A 74 -1.32 30.63 -22.99
N CYS A 75 -0.51 29.90 -22.24
CA CYS A 75 -0.89 29.33 -20.96
C CYS A 75 -1.00 30.42 -19.88
N GLU A 76 -0.09 31.39 -19.90
CA GLU A 76 -0.11 32.57 -19.02
C GLU A 76 -1.32 33.47 -19.30
N GLU A 77 -1.60 33.78 -20.58
CA GLU A 77 -2.79 34.54 -21.00
C GLU A 77 -4.10 33.84 -20.60
N ALA A 78 -4.15 32.52 -20.74
CA ALA A 78 -5.29 31.72 -20.32
C ALA A 78 -5.38 31.54 -18.79
N GLY A 79 -4.35 31.94 -18.05
CA GLY A 79 -4.24 31.76 -16.60
C GLY A 79 -4.32 30.30 -16.19
N ILE A 80 -3.75 29.39 -16.99
CA ILE A 80 -3.77 27.94 -16.73
C ILE A 80 -2.48 27.55 -15.99
N ASN A 81 -2.60 27.26 -14.71
CA ASN A 81 -1.54 26.62 -13.92
C ASN A 81 -1.74 25.09 -13.89
N GLN A 82 -0.68 24.30 -13.69
CA GLN A 82 -0.75 22.84 -13.51
C GLN A 82 -1.74 22.44 -12.40
N SER A 83 -1.80 23.21 -11.31
CA SER A 83 -2.75 22.98 -10.20
C SER A 83 -4.22 23.18 -10.57
N GLN A 84 -4.49 23.85 -11.70
CA GLN A 84 -5.84 24.09 -12.23
C GLN A 84 -6.22 23.10 -13.34
N VAL A 85 -5.39 22.10 -13.60
CA VAL A 85 -5.71 21.03 -14.55
C VAL A 85 -6.27 19.84 -13.79
N HIS A 86 -7.47 19.42 -14.18
CA HIS A 86 -8.01 18.13 -13.78
C HIS A 86 -7.46 17.06 -14.73
N PHE A 87 -6.84 16.04 -14.14
CA PHE A 87 -6.36 14.87 -14.86
C PHE A 87 -7.31 13.71 -14.66
N SER A 88 -7.46 12.88 -15.69
CA SER A 88 -8.03 11.54 -15.58
C SER A 88 -7.29 10.60 -16.52
N TRP A 89 -7.25 9.32 -16.18
CA TRP A 89 -6.52 8.32 -16.94
C TRP A 89 -7.46 7.31 -17.58
N GLU A 90 -7.15 6.91 -18.81
CA GLU A 90 -7.89 5.89 -19.54
C GLU A 90 -6.94 4.75 -19.89
N VAL A 91 -7.34 3.52 -19.55
CA VAL A 91 -6.57 2.30 -19.80
C VAL A 91 -7.35 1.34 -20.69
N ALA A 92 -6.64 0.53 -21.47
CA ALA A 92 -7.23 -0.58 -22.21
C ALA A 92 -6.31 -1.79 -22.11
N ALA A 93 -6.93 -2.97 -22.07
CA ALA A 93 -6.21 -4.24 -22.11
C ALA A 93 -5.30 -4.33 -23.34
N PRO A 94 -4.25 -5.18 -23.29
CA PRO A 94 -3.51 -5.55 -24.48
C PRO A 94 -4.45 -6.12 -25.53
N THR A 95 -4.14 -5.88 -26.81
CA THR A 95 -4.85 -6.54 -27.91
C THR A 95 -4.77 -8.05 -27.72
N ASP A 96 -5.90 -8.73 -27.85
CA ASP A 96 -5.96 -10.17 -27.69
C ASP A 96 -5.32 -10.90 -28.89
N THR A 97 -5.28 -12.23 -28.83
CA THR A 97 -4.76 -13.07 -29.93
C THR A 97 -5.62 -13.02 -31.19
N SER A 98 -6.87 -12.54 -31.08
CA SER A 98 -7.79 -12.37 -32.22
C SER A 98 -7.61 -11.03 -32.94
N GLY A 99 -6.77 -10.14 -32.40
CA GLY A 99 -6.56 -8.79 -32.90
C GLY A 99 -7.61 -7.78 -32.42
N ALA A 100 -8.55 -8.20 -31.57
CA ALA A 100 -9.57 -7.34 -31.00
C ALA A 100 -8.96 -6.43 -29.93
N ARG A 101 -9.16 -5.12 -30.11
CA ARG A 101 -8.71 -4.10 -29.17
C ARG A 101 -9.80 -3.83 -28.14
N SER A 102 -9.47 -4.00 -26.86
CA SER A 102 -10.37 -3.61 -25.78
C SER A 102 -10.65 -2.10 -25.83
N PRO A 103 -11.89 -1.66 -25.52
CA PRO A 103 -12.20 -0.24 -25.42
C PRO A 103 -11.37 0.41 -24.30
N PHE A 104 -11.13 1.71 -24.44
CA PHE A 104 -10.54 2.50 -23.37
C PHE A 104 -11.56 2.76 -22.27
N GLU A 105 -11.13 2.54 -21.05
CA GLU A 105 -11.92 2.71 -19.85
C GLU A 105 -11.24 3.68 -18.90
N THR A 106 -11.99 4.68 -18.42
CA THR A 106 -11.49 5.61 -17.41
C THR A 106 -11.22 4.87 -16.10
N VAL A 107 -10.03 5.04 -15.54
CA VAL A 107 -9.66 4.54 -14.21
C VAL A 107 -10.36 5.38 -13.17
N THR A 108 -11.15 4.74 -12.31
CA THR A 108 -11.96 5.41 -11.28
C THR A 108 -11.68 4.88 -9.88
N ASP A 109 -11.20 3.64 -9.78
CA ASP A 109 -10.80 3.03 -8.52
C ASP A 109 -9.63 3.79 -7.91
N THR A 110 -9.77 4.23 -6.67
CA THR A 110 -8.67 4.82 -5.89
C THR A 110 -8.26 3.85 -4.79
N THR A 111 -7.07 4.04 -4.23
CA THR A 111 -6.56 3.24 -3.11
C THR A 111 -6.27 4.15 -1.91
N PRO A 112 -6.03 3.59 -0.70
CA PRO A 112 -5.61 4.41 0.44
C PRO A 112 -4.30 5.17 0.16
N TYR A 113 -3.49 4.65 -0.77
CA TYR A 113 -2.15 5.15 -1.04
C TYR A 113 -2.05 6.01 -2.29
N THR A 114 -2.94 5.87 -3.27
CA THR A 114 -2.77 6.52 -4.59
C THR A 114 -4.07 7.10 -5.10
N GLY A 115 -4.00 8.18 -5.88
CA GLY A 115 -5.13 8.80 -6.57
C GLY A 115 -5.08 8.53 -8.08
N VAL A 116 -6.20 8.79 -8.76
CA VAL A 116 -6.33 8.65 -10.23
C VAL A 116 -6.60 9.97 -10.94
N ASN A 117 -6.78 11.05 -10.18
CA ASN A 117 -7.10 12.37 -10.71
C ASN A 117 -5.90 13.34 -10.68
N HIS A 118 -4.70 12.78 -10.68
CA HIS A 118 -3.42 13.49 -10.53
C HIS A 118 -2.59 13.44 -11.84
N VAL A 119 -1.61 14.33 -11.97
CA VAL A 119 -0.71 14.41 -13.14
C VAL A 119 0.13 13.15 -13.34
N VAL A 120 0.29 12.35 -12.27
CA VAL A 120 0.98 11.06 -12.28
C VAL A 120 0.00 9.92 -12.05
N LEU A 121 0.14 8.83 -12.80
CA LEU A 121 -0.54 7.56 -12.58
C LEU A 121 0.47 6.53 -12.05
N ASP A 122 0.20 6.01 -10.85
CA ASP A 122 1.02 4.97 -10.22
C ASP A 122 0.99 3.64 -10.99
N SER A 123 2.09 2.88 -10.91
CA SER A 123 2.27 1.63 -11.67
C SER A 123 1.25 0.54 -11.32
N ILE A 124 0.61 0.62 -10.16
CA ILE A 124 -0.42 -0.33 -9.73
C ILE A 124 -1.66 -0.37 -10.64
N TYR A 125 -1.88 0.66 -11.48
CA TYR A 125 -3.06 0.80 -12.33
C TYR A 125 -2.88 0.26 -13.75
N PHE A 126 -1.70 -0.24 -14.11
CA PHE A 126 -1.44 -0.81 -15.42
C PHE A 126 -0.45 -1.96 -15.35
N SER A 127 -0.40 -2.76 -16.41
CA SER A 127 0.55 -3.85 -16.53
C SER A 127 1.16 -3.86 -17.93
N ARG A 128 2.05 -4.83 -18.19
CA ARG A 128 2.74 -5.00 -19.47
C ARG A 128 1.75 -5.02 -20.63
N ARG A 129 2.10 -4.31 -21.71
CA ARG A 129 1.30 -4.19 -22.95
C ARG A 129 -0.04 -3.47 -22.79
N PHE A 130 -0.36 -2.92 -21.62
CA PHE A 130 -1.54 -2.09 -21.47
C PHE A 130 -1.38 -0.84 -22.33
N HIS A 131 -2.51 -0.36 -22.85
CA HIS A 131 -2.57 0.91 -23.54
C HIS A 131 -3.07 1.96 -22.55
N VAL A 132 -2.29 3.00 -22.34
CA VAL A 132 -2.60 4.08 -21.40
C VAL A 132 -2.65 5.40 -22.15
N ARG A 133 -3.61 6.25 -21.81
CA ARG A 133 -3.63 7.65 -22.25
C ARG A 133 -4.16 8.54 -21.14
N CYS A 134 -3.63 9.75 -21.05
CA CYS A 134 -4.13 10.73 -20.12
C CYS A 134 -5.13 11.66 -20.79
N VAL A 135 -6.02 12.21 -19.97
CA VAL A 135 -6.97 13.24 -20.34
C VAL A 135 -6.73 14.43 -19.41
N ALA A 136 -6.46 15.59 -19.99
CA ALA A 136 -6.24 16.84 -19.26
C ALA A 136 -7.37 17.82 -19.55
N GLN A 137 -7.95 18.39 -18.50
CA GLN A 137 -9.01 19.39 -18.57
C GLN A 137 -8.63 20.60 -17.73
N ALA A 138 -8.40 21.75 -18.37
CA ALA A 138 -8.23 23.00 -17.65
C ALA A 138 -9.52 23.38 -16.92
N ARG A 139 -9.40 23.86 -15.67
CA ARG A 139 -10.49 24.47 -14.91
C ARG A 139 -10.54 25.96 -15.19
N ASP A 140 -11.73 26.49 -15.41
CA ASP A 140 -11.92 27.93 -15.49
C ASP A 140 -11.89 28.57 -14.08
N LYS A 141 -11.90 29.91 -14.02
CA LYS A 141 -11.95 30.67 -12.75
C LYS A 141 -13.22 30.40 -11.92
N SER A 142 -14.25 29.81 -12.53
CA SER A 142 -15.51 29.43 -11.87
C SER A 142 -15.52 27.95 -11.43
N GLY A 143 -14.43 27.21 -11.65
CA GLY A 143 -14.28 25.80 -11.29
C GLY A 143 -14.80 24.78 -12.32
N HIS A 144 -15.35 25.23 -13.46
CA HIS A 144 -15.88 24.33 -14.49
C HIS A 144 -14.76 23.71 -15.33
N LEU A 145 -14.95 22.44 -15.70
CA LEU A 145 -14.04 21.71 -16.56
C LEU A 145 -14.19 22.14 -18.02
N GLY A 146 -13.06 22.47 -18.65
CA GLY A 146 -12.96 22.68 -20.08
C GLY A 146 -13.10 21.39 -20.90
N THR A 147 -12.96 21.52 -22.21
CA THR A 147 -12.95 20.39 -23.14
C THR A 147 -11.76 19.46 -22.87
N PRO A 148 -11.98 18.13 -22.81
CA PRO A 148 -10.91 17.16 -22.56
C PRO A 148 -9.91 17.07 -23.70
N LEU A 149 -8.64 17.24 -23.37
CA LEU A 149 -7.52 16.99 -24.27
C LEU A 149 -6.92 15.61 -23.99
N ARG A 150 -7.03 14.70 -24.95
CA ARG A 150 -6.49 13.35 -24.84
C ARG A 150 -5.08 13.28 -25.42
N SER A 151 -4.19 12.58 -24.72
CA SER A 151 -2.85 12.29 -25.23
C SER A 151 -2.91 11.28 -26.38
N ASN A 152 -1.76 11.09 -27.02
CA ASN A 152 -1.53 9.87 -27.78
C ASN A 152 -1.53 8.65 -26.83
N VAL A 153 -1.77 7.47 -27.39
CA VAL A 153 -1.73 6.23 -26.62
C VAL A 153 -0.28 5.85 -26.37
N ALA A 154 0.09 5.65 -25.11
CA ALA A 154 1.33 5.02 -24.71
C ALA A 154 1.09 3.52 -24.48
N THR A 155 1.93 2.67 -25.06
CA THR A 155 1.91 1.23 -24.81
C THR A 155 2.97 0.90 -23.77
N VAL A 156 2.56 0.30 -22.65
CA VAL A 156 3.48 -0.13 -21.59
C VAL A 156 4.37 -1.26 -22.12
N GLY A 157 5.68 -1.11 -21.94
CA GLY A 157 6.68 -2.05 -22.44
C GLY A 157 6.56 -3.44 -21.84
N THR A 158 7.07 -4.43 -22.58
CA THR A 158 7.39 -5.76 -22.03
C THR A 158 8.83 -5.83 -21.53
N GLU A 159 9.71 -5.06 -22.16
CA GLU A 159 11.12 -4.91 -21.82
C GLU A 159 11.32 -3.79 -20.79
N GLY A 160 12.41 -3.85 -20.03
CA GLY A 160 12.73 -2.82 -19.03
C GLY A 160 11.84 -2.86 -17.77
N ALA A 161 11.34 -4.05 -17.42
CA ALA A 161 10.74 -4.28 -16.11
C ALA A 161 11.76 -3.97 -15.01
N ILE A 162 11.30 -3.33 -13.93
CA ILE A 162 12.14 -2.99 -12.78
C ILE A 162 12.25 -4.21 -11.89
N CYS A 163 11.11 -4.78 -11.52
CA CYS A 163 11.00 -6.01 -10.77
C CYS A 163 10.45 -7.14 -11.62
N HIS A 164 11.07 -8.31 -11.47
CA HIS A 164 10.76 -9.45 -12.31
C HIS A 164 9.36 -9.99 -12.00
N THR A 165 8.43 -9.83 -12.95
CA THR A 165 7.18 -10.61 -12.98
C THR A 165 7.46 -11.89 -13.78
N PRO A 166 7.49 -13.09 -13.16
CA PRO A 166 7.76 -14.32 -13.88
C PRO A 166 6.69 -14.55 -14.95
N VAL A 167 7.10 -14.59 -16.22
CA VAL A 167 6.22 -14.92 -17.35
C VAL A 167 6.52 -16.36 -17.74
N THR A 168 5.78 -17.32 -17.18
CA THR A 168 5.87 -18.71 -17.65
C THR A 168 5.01 -18.86 -18.90
N THR A 169 5.64 -19.17 -20.03
CA THR A 169 4.98 -19.55 -21.28
C THR A 169 3.98 -20.68 -21.03
N GLY A 170 2.72 -20.49 -21.44
CA GLY A 170 1.67 -21.52 -21.37
C GLY A 170 0.82 -21.54 -20.08
N THR A 171 1.08 -20.67 -19.11
CA THR A 171 0.16 -20.46 -17.96
C THR A 171 -0.67 -19.20 -18.17
N ALA A 172 -1.95 -19.25 -17.75
CA ALA A 172 -2.83 -18.09 -17.81
C ALA A 172 -2.17 -16.90 -17.09
N ARG A 173 -2.23 -15.72 -17.73
CA ARG A 173 -1.69 -14.45 -17.25
C ARG A 173 -1.94 -14.29 -15.74
N GLY A 174 -0.90 -14.37 -14.92
CA GLY A 174 -1.06 -14.28 -13.48
C GLY A 174 0.24 -13.89 -12.79
N PHE A 175 0.13 -13.02 -11.80
CA PHE A 175 1.15 -12.87 -10.77
C PHE A 175 1.32 -14.24 -10.10
N GLN A 176 2.56 -14.72 -10.00
CA GLN A 176 2.85 -15.85 -9.12
C GLN A 176 3.20 -15.27 -7.77
N ALA A 177 2.42 -15.61 -6.73
CA ALA A 177 2.80 -15.20 -5.40
C ALA A 177 4.05 -15.97 -4.99
N GLN A 178 5.10 -15.20 -4.73
CA GLN A 178 6.35 -15.71 -4.20
C GLN A 178 6.23 -15.72 -2.67
N SER A 179 6.85 -16.72 -2.03
CA SER A 179 6.86 -16.78 -0.57
C SER A 179 7.48 -15.51 0.01
N PHE A 180 6.81 -14.92 0.99
CA PHE A 180 7.33 -13.80 1.77
C PHE A 180 8.04 -14.30 3.02
N ILE A 181 8.84 -13.44 3.63
CA ILE A 181 9.48 -13.70 4.91
C ILE A 181 8.75 -12.88 5.95
N ALA A 182 8.23 -13.52 6.99
CA ALA A 182 7.63 -12.85 8.13
C ALA A 182 8.36 -13.26 9.41
N THR A 183 8.64 -12.30 10.27
CA THR A 183 9.29 -12.52 11.56
C THR A 183 8.56 -11.78 12.66
N LEU A 184 8.35 -12.48 13.78
CA LEU A 184 7.76 -11.95 15.00
C LEU A 184 8.83 -12.03 16.10
N LYS A 185 9.26 -10.89 16.63
CA LYS A 185 10.37 -10.82 17.60
C LYS A 185 10.02 -9.93 18.78
N TYR A 186 10.30 -10.41 19.99
CA TYR A 186 10.26 -9.57 21.18
C TYR A 186 11.53 -8.72 21.29
N LEU A 187 11.36 -7.42 21.52
CA LEU A 187 12.42 -6.46 21.81
C LEU A 187 12.43 -6.20 23.31
N ASP A 188 13.56 -6.47 23.96
CA ASP A 188 13.71 -6.34 25.41
C ASP A 188 13.70 -4.88 25.90
N VAL A 189 13.70 -4.69 27.23
CA VAL A 189 13.81 -3.38 27.89
C VAL A 189 15.05 -2.58 27.46
N LYS A 190 16.10 -3.24 26.96
CA LYS A 190 17.38 -2.61 26.63
C LYS A 190 17.37 -2.03 25.21
N HIS A 191 16.37 -2.36 24.40
CA HIS A 191 16.23 -1.81 23.07
C HIS A 191 16.00 -0.29 23.13
N LYS A 192 16.82 0.49 22.42
CA LYS A 192 16.88 1.95 22.57
C LYS A 192 15.61 2.68 22.12
N GLU A 193 15.04 2.28 20.98
CA GLU A 193 13.94 3.00 20.34
C GLU A 193 12.57 2.40 20.68
N HIS A 194 12.49 1.07 20.68
CA HIS A 194 11.28 0.30 20.94
C HIS A 194 11.45 -0.70 22.11
N PRO A 195 11.65 -0.23 23.36
CA PRO A 195 11.77 -1.12 24.53
C PRO A 195 10.44 -1.84 24.82
N ASN A 196 10.50 -3.13 25.18
CA ASN A 196 9.34 -3.97 25.51
C ASN A 196 8.28 -4.10 24.41
N ARG A 197 8.70 -4.04 23.13
CA ARG A 197 7.79 -4.10 21.97
C ARG A 197 7.93 -5.42 21.25
N ILE A 198 6.86 -5.84 20.58
CA ILE A 198 6.89 -6.96 19.65
C ILE A 198 7.00 -6.40 18.24
N HIS A 199 8.10 -6.73 17.57
CA HIS A 199 8.39 -6.33 16.20
C HIS A 199 7.85 -7.37 15.22
N ILE A 200 6.94 -6.91 14.35
CA ILE A 200 6.49 -7.62 13.16
C ILE A 200 7.26 -7.06 11.98
N SER A 201 8.02 -7.90 11.29
CA SER A 201 8.71 -7.57 10.05
C SER A 201 8.27 -8.51 8.95
N VAL A 202 7.78 -7.97 7.84
CA VAL A 202 7.33 -8.73 6.66
C VAL A 202 8.08 -8.22 5.44
N GLN A 203 8.74 -9.12 4.71
CA GLN A 203 9.45 -8.84 3.47
C GLN A 203 8.78 -9.59 2.33
N ILE A 204 8.21 -8.83 1.40
CA ILE A 204 7.44 -9.35 0.27
C ILE A 204 8.23 -9.12 -1.01
N PRO A 205 8.55 -10.19 -1.77
CA PRO A 205 9.08 -10.03 -3.11
C PRO A 205 8.11 -9.24 -4.00
N HIS A 206 8.58 -8.12 -4.53
CA HIS A 206 7.76 -7.21 -5.30
C HIS A 206 7.77 -7.56 -6.79
N GLN A 207 6.61 -7.33 -7.43
CA GLN A 207 6.43 -7.48 -8.86
C GLN A 207 5.85 -6.19 -9.44
N ASP A 208 6.30 -5.79 -10.63
CA ASP A 208 5.84 -4.57 -11.29
C ASP A 208 4.30 -4.53 -11.43
N GLY A 209 3.69 -3.43 -10.97
CA GLY A 209 2.24 -3.22 -11.01
C GLY A 209 1.48 -3.86 -9.84
N MET A 210 2.18 -4.34 -8.81
CA MET A 210 1.60 -4.94 -7.63
C MET A 210 1.41 -3.96 -6.47
N LEU A 211 0.36 -4.15 -5.70
CA LEU A 211 0.14 -3.50 -4.40
C LEU A 211 0.09 -4.58 -3.29
N PRO A 212 1.12 -4.68 -2.43
CA PRO A 212 1.08 -5.60 -1.31
C PRO A 212 0.18 -5.07 -0.19
N LEU A 213 -0.69 -5.93 0.32
CA LEU A 213 -1.45 -5.71 1.54
C LEU A 213 -1.06 -6.72 2.61
N VAL A 214 -0.95 -6.26 3.84
CA VAL A 214 -0.61 -7.07 5.01
C VAL A 214 -1.59 -6.71 6.12
N SER A 215 -2.22 -7.71 6.75
CA SER A 215 -3.03 -7.51 7.94
C SER A 215 -3.04 -8.74 8.82
N THR A 216 -3.20 -8.56 10.13
CA THR A 216 -3.51 -9.68 11.02
C THR A 216 -4.97 -10.13 10.98
N MET A 217 -5.82 -9.42 10.21
CA MET A 217 -7.22 -9.78 9.99
C MET A 217 -7.45 -10.25 8.53
N PRO A 218 -8.38 -11.19 8.27
CA PRO A 218 -8.70 -11.65 6.93
C PRO A 218 -9.06 -10.52 5.97
N LEU A 219 -8.40 -10.47 4.81
CA LEU A 219 -8.58 -9.43 3.80
C LEU A 219 -9.75 -9.76 2.86
N HIS A 220 -10.99 -9.51 3.30
CA HIS A 220 -12.19 -9.73 2.48
C HIS A 220 -12.64 -8.47 1.73
N ASN A 221 -13.31 -8.66 0.59
CA ASN A 221 -13.92 -7.57 -0.19
C ASN A 221 -12.94 -6.43 -0.55
N LEU A 222 -11.84 -6.78 -1.21
CA LEU A 222 -10.74 -5.86 -1.53
C LEU A 222 -11.15 -4.54 -2.18
N HIS A 223 -12.18 -4.56 -3.04
CA HIS A 223 -12.70 -3.34 -3.63
C HIS A 223 -13.06 -2.30 -2.55
N PHE A 224 -13.82 -2.70 -1.53
CA PHE A 224 -14.20 -1.82 -0.43
C PHE A 224 -13.03 -1.48 0.50
N LEU A 225 -12.12 -2.42 0.77
CA LEU A 225 -10.92 -2.12 1.56
C LEU A 225 -10.04 -1.03 0.91
N LEU A 226 -9.95 -1.04 -0.42
CA LEU A 226 -9.17 -0.06 -1.16
C LEU A 226 -9.90 1.28 -1.30
N SER A 227 -11.19 1.27 -1.60
CA SER A 227 -11.95 2.50 -1.89
C SER A 227 -12.50 3.20 -0.63
N GLU A 228 -12.97 2.44 0.36
CA GLU A 228 -13.77 2.95 1.47
C GLU A 228 -13.03 2.85 2.81
N SER A 229 -12.86 4.00 3.48
CA SER A 229 -12.12 4.05 4.75
C SER A 229 -12.77 3.29 5.91
N ILE A 230 -14.10 3.16 5.91
CA ILE A 230 -14.84 2.52 7.01
C ILE A 230 -14.52 1.02 7.13
N TYR A 231 -14.26 0.35 6.01
CA TYR A 231 -13.91 -1.08 5.99
C TYR A 231 -12.50 -1.35 6.53
N ARG A 232 -11.66 -0.32 6.64
CA ARG A 232 -10.29 -0.44 7.17
C ARG A 232 -10.20 -0.33 8.69
N GLN A 233 -11.28 0.06 9.37
CA GLN A 233 -11.29 0.26 10.82
C GLN A 233 -10.97 -1.02 11.61
N GLN A 234 -11.29 -2.18 11.05
CA GLN A 234 -11.00 -3.49 11.65
C GLN A 234 -9.56 -3.96 11.40
N HIS A 235 -8.86 -3.36 10.44
CA HIS A 235 -7.51 -3.72 10.05
C HIS A 235 -6.47 -2.87 10.79
N VAL A 236 -6.58 -2.71 12.11
CA VAL A 236 -5.66 -1.85 12.90
C VAL A 236 -4.20 -2.28 12.70
N CYS A 237 -3.93 -3.58 12.80
CA CYS A 237 -2.59 -4.14 12.66
C CYS A 237 -2.34 -4.53 11.20
N SER A 238 -2.21 -3.52 10.34
CA SER A 238 -2.07 -3.68 8.89
C SER A 238 -1.33 -2.50 8.26
N ASN A 239 -1.02 -2.61 6.97
CA ASN A 239 -0.58 -1.45 6.19
C ASN A 239 -1.74 -0.57 5.68
N LEU A 240 -3.00 -1.00 5.82
CA LEU A 240 -4.19 -0.35 5.25
C LEU A 240 -4.65 0.91 6.02
N VAL A 241 -4.40 1.00 7.32
CA VAL A 241 -4.86 2.14 8.12
C VAL A 241 -3.97 3.34 7.85
N ALA A 242 -4.47 4.25 7.03
CA ALA A 242 -3.72 5.41 6.59
C ALA A 242 -3.40 6.38 7.75
N LEU A 243 -2.15 6.36 8.20
CA LEU A 243 -1.29 7.51 8.50
C LEU A 243 -1.72 8.58 9.53
N ARG A 244 -2.85 8.46 10.24
CA ARG A 244 -3.12 9.32 11.41
C ARG A 244 -2.56 8.76 12.73
N ASP A 245 -2.34 7.45 12.82
CA ASP A 245 -1.96 6.79 14.09
C ASP A 245 -0.49 6.33 14.15
N LEU A 246 0.27 6.46 13.06
CA LEU A 246 1.73 6.30 13.08
C LEU A 246 2.41 7.61 13.51
N LYS A 247 2.19 8.02 14.76
CA LYS A 247 3.11 8.95 15.44
C LYS A 247 4.47 8.27 15.57
N GLY A 248 5.33 8.42 14.56
CA GLY A 248 6.66 7.84 14.59
C GLY A 248 7.54 8.05 13.36
N LEU A 249 6.97 8.41 12.21
CA LEU A 249 7.77 8.70 11.00
C LEU A 249 7.72 10.21 10.70
N SER A 250 8.25 10.98 11.65
CA SER A 250 8.75 12.32 11.40
C SER A 250 9.64 12.28 10.16
N GLY A 251 9.42 13.19 9.21
CA GLY A 251 10.20 13.30 7.99
C GLY A 251 11.70 13.28 8.30
N GLN A 252 12.33 12.14 8.08
CA GLN A 252 13.76 12.06 7.97
C GLN A 252 14.09 12.21 6.49
N ASP A 253 15.13 13.00 6.23
CA ASP A 253 15.76 13.18 4.94
C ASP A 253 16.45 11.85 4.60
N ILE A 254 15.69 10.91 4.03
CA ILE A 254 16.16 9.54 3.92
C ILE A 254 17.04 9.42 2.68
N SER A 255 18.35 9.52 2.86
CA SER A 255 19.30 8.80 2.00
C SER A 255 19.10 7.30 2.24
N LEU A 256 18.02 6.74 1.67
CA LEU A 256 17.59 5.33 1.82
C LEU A 256 18.60 4.31 1.24
N GLY A 257 19.73 4.80 0.71
CA GLY A 257 20.70 3.98 0.01
C GLY A 257 20.21 3.55 -1.38
N PRO A 258 20.89 2.58 -2.00
CA PRO A 258 20.62 2.18 -3.39
C PRO A 258 19.27 1.47 -3.53
N GLY A 259 18.51 1.82 -4.59
CA GLY A 259 17.18 1.26 -4.88
C GLY A 259 16.00 2.17 -4.54
N PHE A 260 16.29 3.36 -4.04
CA PHE A 260 15.34 4.42 -3.70
C PHE A 260 15.65 5.74 -4.43
N ASP A 261 16.52 5.66 -5.43
CA ASP A 261 17.21 6.75 -6.10
C ASP A 261 16.69 6.99 -7.53
N ARG A 262 15.51 6.45 -7.88
CA ARG A 262 14.95 6.66 -9.23
C ARG A 262 14.44 8.11 -9.39
N PRO A 263 14.51 8.68 -10.61
CA PRO A 263 14.12 10.07 -10.85
C PRO A 263 12.68 10.34 -10.44
N TYR A 264 12.47 11.40 -9.65
CA TYR A 264 11.16 11.81 -9.13
C TYR A 264 10.44 10.78 -8.24
N GLN A 265 11.08 9.69 -7.80
CA GLN A 265 10.44 8.66 -6.97
C GLN A 265 9.81 9.24 -5.70
N PHE A 266 10.52 10.16 -5.04
CA PHE A 266 10.13 10.80 -3.78
C PHE A 266 9.87 12.32 -3.89
N HIS A 267 9.66 12.84 -5.11
CA HIS A 267 9.52 14.29 -5.32
C HIS A 267 8.12 14.79 -4.91
N PRO A 268 7.97 15.61 -3.86
CA PRO A 268 6.67 16.01 -3.32
C PRO A 268 5.85 16.90 -4.24
N ASP A 269 6.51 17.70 -5.10
CA ASP A 269 5.79 18.59 -6.03
C ASP A 269 5.17 17.85 -7.23
N VAL A 270 5.65 16.64 -7.52
CA VAL A 270 5.22 15.84 -8.69
C VAL A 270 4.39 14.62 -8.27
N ARG A 271 4.46 14.21 -7.00
CA ARG A 271 3.85 12.98 -6.47
C ARG A 271 2.90 13.30 -5.32
N GLU A 272 1.81 12.56 -5.21
CA GLU A 272 0.93 12.68 -4.04
C GLU A 272 1.64 12.17 -2.77
N HIS A 273 1.44 12.87 -1.65
CA HIS A 273 2.06 12.50 -0.37
C HIS A 273 1.74 11.05 0.05
N LYS A 274 0.49 10.61 -0.15
CA LYS A 274 0.08 9.22 0.11
C LYS A 274 0.82 8.20 -0.76
N SER A 275 1.10 8.53 -2.03
CA SER A 275 1.86 7.63 -2.91
C SER A 275 3.29 7.52 -2.41
N LEU A 276 3.90 8.62 -1.97
CA LEU A 276 5.26 8.58 -1.42
C LEU A 276 5.41 7.60 -0.26
N GLN A 277 4.43 7.54 0.64
CA GLN A 277 4.47 6.63 1.79
C GLN A 277 4.47 5.17 1.34
N LEU A 278 3.67 4.80 0.32
CA LEU A 278 3.69 3.44 -0.22
C LEU A 278 5.07 3.04 -0.77
N TYR A 279 5.69 3.92 -1.56
CA TYR A 279 6.96 3.61 -2.23
C TYR A 279 8.19 3.70 -1.30
N LYS A 280 8.08 4.30 -0.12
CA LYS A 280 9.18 4.28 0.89
C LYS A 280 9.50 2.88 1.38
N HIS A 281 8.51 2.00 1.36
CA HIS A 281 8.65 0.61 1.75
C HIS A 281 9.18 -0.27 0.61
N LEU A 282 9.29 0.25 -0.61
CA LEU A 282 9.68 -0.52 -1.79
C LEU A 282 11.11 -0.21 -2.24
N ASN A 283 12.02 -1.17 -2.08
CA ASN A 283 13.33 -1.09 -2.70
C ASN A 283 13.26 -1.62 -4.13
N LEU A 284 13.44 -0.75 -5.13
CA LEU A 284 13.35 -1.09 -6.56
C LEU A 284 14.62 -1.74 -7.13
N LYS A 285 15.68 -1.87 -6.34
CA LYS A 285 16.91 -2.58 -6.72
C LYS A 285 16.89 -4.03 -6.25
N SER A 286 16.49 -4.28 -5.01
CA SER A 286 16.31 -5.64 -4.48
C SER A 286 14.94 -6.22 -4.81
N CYS A 287 13.98 -5.39 -5.21
CA CYS A 287 12.59 -5.77 -5.46
C CYS A 287 11.95 -6.40 -4.23
N ILE A 288 12.15 -5.78 -3.07
CA ILE A 288 11.57 -6.19 -1.80
C ILE A 288 10.75 -5.03 -1.25
N TRP A 289 9.51 -5.33 -0.90
CA TRP A 289 8.65 -4.43 -0.14
C TRP A 289 8.66 -4.84 1.33
N THR A 290 8.90 -3.89 2.24
CA THR A 290 9.06 -4.17 3.67
C THR A 290 7.99 -3.49 4.52
N PHE A 291 7.38 -4.26 5.41
CA PHE A 291 6.49 -3.77 6.45
C PHE A 291 7.09 -4.05 7.81
N ASP A 292 7.26 -2.97 8.59
CA ASP A 292 7.78 -3.01 9.95
C ASP A 292 6.78 -2.33 10.88
N ALA A 293 6.35 -3.03 11.92
CA ALA A 293 5.45 -2.50 12.92
C ALA A 293 5.82 -3.01 14.33
N TYR A 294 5.59 -2.18 15.33
CA TYR A 294 5.95 -2.43 16.71
C TYR A 294 4.72 -2.31 17.59
N TYR A 295 4.31 -3.42 18.21
CA TYR A 295 3.10 -3.51 19.01
C TYR A 295 3.42 -3.81 20.48
N ASP A 296 2.54 -3.37 21.37
CA ASP A 296 2.53 -3.89 22.73
C ASP A 296 1.94 -5.31 22.75
N MET A 297 2.38 -6.15 23.70
CA MET A 297 1.84 -7.51 23.88
C MET A 297 0.31 -7.51 24.05
N THR A 298 -0.22 -6.54 24.79
CA THR A 298 -1.67 -6.38 25.00
C THR A 298 -2.40 -6.01 23.72
N GLU A 299 -1.89 -5.05 22.97
CA GLU A 299 -2.45 -4.65 21.67
C GLU A 299 -2.45 -5.82 20.68
N LEU A 300 -1.37 -6.60 20.66
CA LEU A 300 -1.25 -7.77 19.79
C LEU A 300 -2.33 -8.82 20.08
N ILE A 301 -2.63 -9.08 21.35
CA ILE A 301 -3.64 -10.06 21.77
C ILE A 301 -5.06 -9.50 21.62
N ASP A 302 -5.30 -8.31 22.19
CA ASP A 302 -6.64 -7.75 22.34
C ASP A 302 -7.18 -7.14 21.03
N VAL A 303 -6.29 -6.66 20.14
CA VAL A 303 -6.66 -5.94 18.91
C VAL A 303 -6.24 -6.69 17.66
N CYS A 304 -5.00 -7.21 17.61
CA CYS A 304 -4.48 -7.83 16.40
C CYS A 304 -4.91 -9.30 16.21
N GLY A 305 -5.65 -9.89 17.14
CA GLY A 305 -6.09 -11.29 17.06
C GLY A 305 -5.02 -12.30 17.47
N GLY A 306 -4.00 -11.85 18.21
CA GLY A 306 -2.98 -12.74 18.77
C GLY A 306 -3.56 -13.67 19.84
N SER A 307 -3.05 -14.89 19.91
CA SER A 307 -3.38 -15.87 20.94
C SER A 307 -2.14 -16.25 21.71
N VAL A 308 -2.34 -16.72 22.94
CA VAL A 308 -1.26 -17.16 23.82
C VAL A 308 -1.51 -18.59 24.25
N THR A 309 -0.52 -19.44 23.99
CA THR A 309 -0.47 -20.81 24.46
C THR A 309 0.66 -20.92 25.48
N ALA A 310 0.31 -21.31 26.71
CA ALA A 310 1.28 -21.59 27.77
C ALA A 310 1.59 -23.09 27.77
N ASP A 311 2.79 -23.44 27.33
CA ASP A 311 3.22 -24.83 27.29
C ASP A 311 3.96 -25.15 28.59
N PHE A 312 3.20 -25.68 29.55
CA PHE A 312 3.75 -26.16 30.81
C PHE A 312 4.34 -27.55 30.61
N GLN A 313 5.68 -27.66 30.54
CA GLN A 313 6.52 -28.73 31.09
C GLN A 313 7.78 -28.94 30.24
N VAL A 314 8.92 -28.45 30.72
CA VAL A 314 10.15 -29.24 30.63
C VAL A 314 10.36 -29.84 32.02
N ARG A 315 10.39 -31.17 32.09
CA ARG A 315 10.33 -31.95 33.34
C ARG A 315 11.46 -31.67 34.34
N ASP A 316 12.46 -30.86 33.97
CA ASP A 316 13.67 -30.56 34.75
C ASP A 316 14.07 -29.06 34.78
N SER A 317 13.24 -28.13 34.30
CA SER A 317 13.54 -26.68 34.44
C SER A 317 12.40 -25.93 35.11
N ALA A 318 12.74 -24.99 36.02
CA ALA A 318 11.80 -24.06 36.65
C ALA A 318 11.28 -22.97 35.67
N GLN A 319 11.46 -23.20 34.38
CA GLN A 319 11.19 -22.26 33.30
C GLN A 319 9.96 -22.73 32.55
N SER A 320 8.94 -21.88 32.49
CA SER A 320 7.80 -22.06 31.59
C SER A 320 8.05 -21.26 30.32
N PHE A 321 7.55 -21.74 29.18
CA PHE A 321 7.56 -20.97 27.94
C PHE A 321 6.16 -20.57 27.54
N LEU A 322 6.06 -19.36 27.02
CA LEU A 322 4.82 -18.79 26.51
C LEU A 322 4.99 -18.59 25.02
N THR A 323 4.12 -19.21 24.24
CA THR A 323 4.10 -19.09 22.78
C THR A 323 2.97 -18.16 22.41
N VAL A 324 3.30 -17.06 21.73
CA VAL A 324 2.33 -16.14 21.15
C VAL A 324 2.18 -16.46 19.68
N GLN A 325 0.96 -16.62 19.23
CA GLN A 325 0.64 -16.85 17.83
C GLN A 325 -0.15 -15.65 17.30
N VAL A 326 0.20 -15.18 16.10
CA VAL A 326 -0.45 -14.03 15.46
C VAL A 326 -0.79 -14.42 14.02
N PRO A 327 -2.06 -14.38 13.61
CA PRO A 327 -2.43 -14.61 12.23
C PRO A 327 -1.88 -13.48 11.35
N LEU A 328 -1.43 -13.82 10.14
CA LEU A 328 -0.96 -12.87 9.15
C LEU A 328 -1.51 -13.23 7.78
N TYR A 329 -2.23 -12.29 7.20
CA TYR A 329 -2.80 -12.35 5.86
C TYR A 329 -2.02 -11.39 4.96
N VAL A 330 -1.44 -11.95 3.90
CA VAL A 330 -0.70 -11.20 2.88
C VAL A 330 -1.42 -11.36 1.56
N SER A 331 -1.76 -10.25 0.91
CA SER A 331 -2.46 -10.24 -0.37
C SER A 331 -1.68 -9.43 -1.41
N TYR A 332 -1.49 -10.03 -2.58
CA TYR A 332 -0.78 -9.45 -3.71
C TYR A 332 -1.84 -8.91 -4.67
N ILE A 333 -2.11 -7.60 -4.62
CA ILE A 333 -3.15 -6.98 -5.44
C ILE A 333 -2.56 -6.52 -6.77
N TYR A 334 -3.30 -6.75 -7.84
CA TYR A 334 -2.96 -6.24 -9.17
C TYR A 334 -4.21 -5.86 -9.96
N VAL A 335 -4.02 -4.95 -10.92
CA VAL A 335 -5.11 -4.52 -11.79
C VAL A 335 -5.51 -5.62 -12.77
N THR A 336 -6.82 -5.81 -12.93
CA THR A 336 -7.39 -6.63 -13.99
C THR A 336 -7.85 -5.75 -15.15
N ALA A 337 -7.64 -6.22 -16.38
CA ALA A 337 -8.13 -5.48 -17.53
C ALA A 337 -9.63 -5.74 -17.77
N PRO A 338 -10.43 -4.73 -18.15
CA PRO A 338 -10.07 -3.30 -18.30
C PRO A 338 -10.15 -2.48 -16.99
N ARG A 339 -10.85 -2.97 -15.96
CA ARG A 339 -10.98 -2.36 -14.62
C ARG A 339 -11.03 -3.43 -13.53
N GLY A 340 -10.90 -2.99 -12.29
CA GLY A 340 -11.01 -3.85 -11.11
C GLY A 340 -9.67 -4.37 -10.60
N TRP A 341 -9.76 -5.03 -9.46
CA TRP A 341 -8.63 -5.58 -8.71
C TRP A 341 -8.78 -7.09 -8.61
N ALA A 342 -7.69 -7.80 -8.84
CA ALA A 342 -7.56 -9.19 -8.44
C ALA A 342 -6.51 -9.30 -7.34
N SER A 343 -6.61 -10.37 -6.56
CA SER A 343 -5.65 -10.72 -5.52
C SER A 343 -5.17 -12.15 -5.68
N LEU A 344 -3.97 -12.36 -5.16
CA LEU A 344 -3.49 -13.66 -4.74
C LEU A 344 -3.23 -13.60 -3.24
N GLU A 345 -3.89 -14.47 -2.47
CA GLU A 345 -3.90 -14.41 -1.01
C GLU A 345 -3.05 -15.51 -0.40
N HIS A 346 -2.33 -15.15 0.66
CA HIS A 346 -1.57 -16.05 1.50
C HIS A 346 -1.93 -15.82 2.96
N HIS A 347 -1.97 -16.92 3.70
CA HIS A 347 -2.22 -16.93 5.13
C HIS A 347 -1.10 -17.70 5.82
N THR A 348 -0.58 -17.15 6.91
CA THR A 348 0.41 -17.79 7.78
C THR A 348 0.12 -17.41 9.23
N GLU A 349 0.40 -18.32 10.15
CA GLU A 349 0.42 -18.01 11.58
C GLU A 349 1.88 -17.80 11.98
N MET A 350 2.19 -16.60 12.47
CA MET A 350 3.51 -16.29 13.01
C MET A 350 3.54 -16.68 14.48
N GLU A 351 4.63 -17.29 14.94
CA GLU A 351 4.81 -17.63 16.35
C GLU A 351 6.12 -17.07 16.90
N PHE A 352 6.10 -16.70 18.19
CA PHE A 352 7.32 -16.54 18.97
C PHE A 352 7.12 -17.11 20.37
N SER A 353 8.16 -17.76 20.89
CA SER A 353 8.17 -18.29 22.24
C SER A 353 9.24 -17.60 23.07
N PHE A 354 8.91 -17.29 24.32
CA PHE A 354 9.89 -16.77 25.28
C PHE A 354 9.75 -17.45 26.63
N PHE A 355 10.85 -17.46 27.37
CA PHE A 355 10.97 -18.14 28.66
C PHE A 355 10.70 -17.17 29.80
N TYR A 356 10.02 -17.64 30.84
CA TYR A 356 9.91 -16.94 32.11
C TYR A 356 10.11 -17.91 33.28
N ASP A 357 10.75 -17.43 34.34
CA ASP A 357 10.94 -18.18 35.56
C ASP A 357 9.62 -18.21 36.34
N THR A 358 9.00 -19.38 36.42
CA THR A 358 7.85 -19.58 37.31
C THR A 358 8.34 -19.76 38.73
N VAL A 359 8.37 -18.69 39.53
CA VAL A 359 8.50 -18.82 41.00
C VAL A 359 7.16 -19.31 41.56
N LEU A 360 6.87 -20.59 41.37
CA LEU A 360 5.82 -21.27 42.11
C LEU A 360 6.33 -21.47 43.54
N TRP A 361 5.79 -20.68 44.47
CA TRP A 361 6.05 -20.85 45.90
C TRP A 361 5.73 -22.31 46.30
N ARG A 362 6.77 -23.10 46.59
CA ARG A 362 6.66 -24.42 47.24
C ARG A 362 6.27 -24.32 48.73
N THR A 363 5.48 -23.31 49.10
CA THR A 363 4.98 -23.15 50.46
C THR A 363 3.47 -23.30 50.48
N GLY A 364 3.03 -24.55 50.68
CA GLY A 364 1.76 -24.87 51.33
C GLY A 364 0.51 -24.86 50.45
N ILE A 365 0.17 -26.03 49.92
CA ILE A 365 -1.00 -26.84 50.31
C ILE A 365 -0.80 -28.19 49.60
N GLN A 366 -0.34 -29.19 50.35
CA GLN A 366 -0.51 -30.59 49.96
C GLN A 366 -1.95 -30.95 50.27
N THR A 367 -2.76 -31.13 49.22
CA THR A 367 -3.98 -31.92 49.30
C THR A 367 -3.81 -33.11 48.37
N ASP A 368 -3.91 -34.33 48.93
CA ASP A 368 -3.93 -35.62 48.21
C ASP A 368 -5.19 -35.82 47.36
N SER A 369 -5.59 -34.79 46.62
CA SER A 369 -6.72 -34.85 45.70
C SER A 369 -6.31 -34.23 44.38
N VAL A 370 -6.47 -34.99 43.29
CA VAL A 370 -6.29 -34.56 41.90
C VAL A 370 -7.17 -33.33 41.66
N LEU A 371 -6.58 -32.15 41.84
CA LEU A 371 -7.24 -30.87 41.72
C LEU A 371 -7.32 -30.53 40.23
N SER A 372 -8.46 -30.81 39.60
CA SER A 372 -8.73 -30.37 38.22
C SER A 372 -9.20 -28.90 38.27
N ALA A 373 -8.25 -27.97 38.42
CA ALA A 373 -8.52 -26.54 38.28
C ALA A 373 -8.42 -26.15 36.81
N ARG A 374 -9.43 -25.45 36.29
CA ARG A 374 -9.31 -24.78 34.99
C ARG A 374 -8.70 -23.40 35.23
N LEU A 375 -7.48 -23.21 34.73
CA LEU A 375 -6.80 -21.92 34.65
C LEU A 375 -7.28 -21.22 33.38
N GLN A 376 -7.82 -20.01 33.52
CA GLN A 376 -8.16 -19.13 32.40
C GLN A 376 -7.33 -17.87 32.52
N ILE A 377 -6.48 -17.60 31.53
CA ILE A 377 -5.69 -16.36 31.50
C ILE A 377 -6.66 -15.19 31.22
N ILE A 378 -6.61 -14.15 32.06
CA ILE A 378 -7.43 -12.94 31.95
C ILE A 378 -6.68 -11.87 31.17
N ARG A 379 -5.39 -11.68 31.47
CA ARG A 379 -4.59 -10.61 30.87
C ARG A 379 -3.11 -10.96 30.91
N ILE A 380 -2.37 -10.55 29.88
CA ILE A 380 -0.91 -10.65 29.86
C ILE A 380 -0.37 -9.29 29.44
N TYR A 381 0.56 -8.74 30.20
CA TYR A 381 1.22 -7.47 29.86
C TYR A 381 2.63 -7.42 30.43
N ILE A 382 3.52 -6.63 29.81
CA ILE A 382 4.87 -6.40 30.31
C ILE A 382 4.88 -5.05 31.00
N ARG A 383 5.30 -5.00 32.27
CA ARG A 383 5.38 -3.78 33.07
C ARG A 383 6.58 -2.94 32.63
N GLU A 384 6.57 -1.64 32.97
CA GLU A 384 7.64 -0.68 32.63
C GLU A 384 9.05 -1.11 33.10
N ASP A 385 9.14 -1.96 34.13
CA ASP A 385 10.39 -2.54 34.62
C ASP A 385 10.84 -3.81 33.88
N GLY A 386 10.13 -4.21 32.82
CA GLY A 386 10.46 -5.35 31.97
C GLY A 386 9.90 -6.69 32.43
N ARG A 387 9.12 -6.72 33.50
CA ARG A 387 8.56 -7.97 34.03
C ARG A 387 7.26 -8.34 33.32
N LEU A 388 7.13 -9.60 32.92
CA LEU A 388 5.90 -10.14 32.36
C LEU A 388 4.91 -10.40 33.50
N VAL A 389 3.77 -9.74 33.45
CA VAL A 389 2.65 -9.96 34.35
C VAL A 389 1.59 -10.78 33.62
N ILE A 390 1.27 -11.96 34.16
CA ILE A 390 0.17 -12.80 33.71
C ILE A 390 -0.90 -12.81 34.79
N GLU A 391 -2.07 -12.27 34.49
CA GLU A 391 -3.26 -12.36 35.32
C GLU A 391 -4.10 -13.54 34.87
N PHE A 392 -4.47 -14.43 35.79
CA PHE A 392 -5.31 -15.57 35.51
C PHE A 392 -6.44 -15.70 36.53
N LYS A 393 -7.55 -16.26 36.07
CA LYS A 393 -8.70 -16.70 36.84
C LYS A 393 -8.59 -18.21 37.02
N THR A 394 -8.54 -18.67 38.25
CA THR A 394 -8.70 -20.10 38.56
C THR A 394 -10.16 -20.39 38.87
N HIS A 395 -10.71 -21.43 38.24
CA HIS A 395 -11.95 -22.06 38.68
C HIS A 395 -11.57 -23.35 39.41
N ALA A 396 -11.56 -23.29 40.74
CA ALA A 396 -11.39 -24.48 41.56
C ALA A 396 -12.76 -25.14 41.79
N LYS A 397 -12.92 -26.38 41.33
CA LYS A 397 -14.09 -27.19 41.68
C LYS A 397 -13.88 -27.79 43.08
N PHE A 398 -14.23 -27.04 44.12
CA PHE A 398 -14.49 -27.64 45.42
C PHE A 398 -15.93 -28.16 45.46
N ARG A 399 -16.18 -29.28 46.13
CA ARG A 399 -17.56 -29.68 46.44
C ARG A 399 -18.19 -28.54 47.26
N ASP A 400 -19.17 -27.88 46.65
CA ASP A 400 -20.08 -26.87 47.21
C ASP A 400 -19.53 -25.51 47.66
N CYS A 401 -18.40 -25.01 47.10
CA CYS A 401 -18.02 -23.59 47.25
C CYS A 401 -17.27 -23.05 46.01
N ASP A 402 -17.72 -21.92 45.47
CA ASP A 402 -17.01 -21.12 44.47
C ASP A 402 -16.06 -20.13 45.15
N VAL A 403 -14.75 -20.24 44.87
CA VAL A 403 -13.73 -19.29 45.34
C VAL A 403 -13.05 -18.66 44.12
N VAL A 404 -13.04 -17.33 44.07
CA VAL A 404 -12.31 -16.54 43.07
C VAL A 404 -10.99 -16.10 43.68
N SER A 405 -9.88 -16.56 43.10
CA SER A 405 -8.53 -16.17 43.52
C SER A 405 -7.84 -15.40 42.40
N SER A 406 -7.26 -14.25 42.72
CA SER A 406 -6.38 -13.50 41.81
C SER A 406 -4.94 -13.71 42.25
N LEU A 407 -4.10 -14.33 41.40
CA LEU A 407 -2.67 -14.41 41.61
C LEU A 407 -1.96 -13.52 40.58
N VAL A 408 -0.99 -12.74 41.04
CA VAL A 408 -0.08 -11.96 40.19
C VAL A 408 1.25 -12.71 40.17
N ALA A 409 1.62 -13.28 39.02
CA ALA A 409 2.99 -13.73 38.80
C ALA A 409 3.85 -12.49 38.51
N LEU A 410 4.89 -12.28 39.32
CA LEU A 410 5.83 -11.14 39.24
C LEU A 410 7.12 -11.53 38.52
#